data_AF-A0A9X2SZD4-F1
#
_entry.id   AF-A0A9X2SZD4-F1
#
_cell.length_a   1.000
_cell.length_b   1.000
_cell.length_c   1.000
_cell.angle_alpha   90.00
_cell.angle_beta   90.00
_cell.angle_gamma   90.00
#
_symmetry.space_group_name_H-M   'P 1'
#
loop_
_entity.id
_entity.type
_entity.pdbx_description
1 polymer ?
#
loop_
_entity_poly.entity_id
_entity_poly.type
_entity_poly.pdbx_seq_one_letter_code
_entity_poly.pdbx_strand_id
1 'polypeptide(L)'
;MALPTAYLVTTKNLQPIINSLISAKAPDKLTGGFLKTLGFTSSNDTLYVKLFKEIGLIDANGTPTSKYYEFIDQSQTAKILATCIEEGYSDLFAINKQAYKMTEEEVKNKLKTLTQGTIDESILKLMAKTFKALTEIADWSVSHSKPAKKLEETEDTKVFHQHSQINLPASSNESVINPTLHYNIQIHLPETRDSSVYDAIFKSLKQHLL
;
A
#
# COMPACT_ATOMS: atom_id res chain seq x y z
N MET A 1 6.85 -5.42 -11.05
CA MET A 1 8.06 -5.71 -10.26
C MET A 1 8.22 -7.22 -10.24
N ALA A 2 9.41 -7.77 -9.96
CA ALA A 2 9.54 -9.23 -9.84
C ALA A 2 8.84 -9.71 -8.56
N LEU A 3 8.17 -10.87 -8.64
CA LEU A 3 7.55 -11.51 -7.49
C LEU A 3 8.55 -11.68 -6.32
N PRO A 4 8.13 -11.36 -5.09
CA PRO A 4 8.91 -11.62 -3.90
C PRO A 4 9.26 -13.10 -3.82
N THR A 5 10.56 -13.41 -3.77
CA THR A 5 11.11 -14.77 -3.63
C THR A 5 11.48 -15.08 -2.18
N ALA A 6 11.41 -14.09 -1.29
CA ALA A 6 11.67 -14.24 0.12
C ALA A 6 10.53 -15.01 0.78
N TYR A 7 10.92 -15.98 1.60
CA TYR A 7 10.03 -16.79 2.40
C TYR A 7 10.55 -16.85 3.82
N LEU A 8 9.62 -16.95 4.77
CA LEU A 8 9.92 -17.19 6.17
C LEU A 8 9.77 -18.67 6.49
N VAL A 9 10.73 -19.23 7.22
CA VAL A 9 10.64 -20.60 7.75
C VAL A 9 9.62 -20.66 8.90
N THR A 10 9.55 -19.58 9.70
CA THR A 10 8.58 -19.40 10.78
C THR A 10 7.98 -18.02 10.68
N THR A 11 6.66 -17.91 10.83
CA THR A 11 5.93 -16.64 10.85
C THR A 11 5.61 -16.16 12.28
N LYS A 12 5.96 -16.96 13.30
CA LYS A 12 5.63 -16.66 14.71
C LYS A 12 6.27 -15.36 15.21
N ASN A 13 7.46 -15.04 14.71
CA ASN A 13 8.18 -13.83 15.13
C ASN A 13 7.79 -12.60 14.29
N LEU A 14 6.92 -12.72 13.28
CA LEU A 14 6.56 -11.61 12.41
C LEU A 14 5.92 -10.45 13.20
N GLN A 15 4.87 -10.75 13.95
CA GLN A 15 4.17 -9.76 14.77
C GLN A 15 5.04 -9.13 15.87
N PRO A 16 5.80 -9.89 16.68
CA PRO A 16 6.69 -9.27 17.67
C PRO A 16 7.82 -8.47 17.04
N ILE A 17 8.38 -8.89 15.90
CA ILE A 17 9.38 -8.08 15.17
C ILE A 17 8.76 -6.75 14.75
N ILE A 18 7.57 -6.77 14.13
CA ILE A 18 6.86 -5.55 13.73
C ILE A 18 6.63 -4.63 14.94
N ASN A 19 6.12 -5.17 16.05
CA ASN A 19 5.89 -4.39 17.28
C ASN A 19 7.17 -3.81 17.87
N SER A 20 8.27 -4.56 17.86
CA SER A 20 9.58 -4.07 18.27
C SER A 20 10.12 -2.99 17.32
N LEU A 21 9.85 -3.08 16.01
CA LEU A 21 10.24 -2.05 15.04
C LEU A 21 9.45 -0.75 15.23
N ILE A 22 8.16 -0.83 15.54
CA ILE A 22 7.31 0.34 15.86
C ILE A 22 7.76 1.00 17.16
N SER A 23 8.12 0.18 18.16
CA SER A 23 8.54 0.67 19.49
C SER A 23 9.98 1.18 19.49
N ALA A 24 10.82 0.70 18.58
CA ALA A 24 12.20 1.14 18.43
C ALA A 24 12.29 2.42 17.60
N LYS A 25 13.30 3.25 17.89
CA LYS A 25 13.64 4.37 17.01
C LYS A 25 14.11 3.83 15.66
N ALA A 26 13.71 4.49 14.57
CA ALA A 26 14.15 4.16 13.22
C ALA A 26 15.69 4.05 13.15
N PRO A 27 16.25 2.88 12.78
CA PRO A 27 17.69 2.72 12.65
C PRO A 27 18.20 3.34 11.35
N ASP A 28 19.47 3.73 11.29
CA ASP A 28 20.12 4.11 10.03
C ASP A 28 20.10 2.96 9.00
N LYS A 29 20.23 1.71 9.48
CA LYS A 29 20.16 0.49 8.66
C LYS A 29 19.44 -0.64 9.39
N LEU A 30 18.33 -1.09 8.81
CA LEU A 30 17.63 -2.29 9.24
C LEU A 30 18.35 -3.51 8.63
N THR A 31 19.22 -4.12 9.43
CA THR A 31 19.97 -5.33 9.06
C THR A 31 19.74 -6.42 10.10
N GLY A 32 20.22 -7.64 9.83
CA GLY A 32 20.19 -8.71 10.83
C GLY A 32 20.95 -8.34 12.12
N GLY A 33 21.93 -7.43 12.04
CA GLY A 33 22.60 -6.87 13.22
C GLY A 33 21.68 -6.02 14.09
N PHE A 34 20.82 -5.21 13.47
CA PHE A 34 19.83 -4.40 14.20
C PHE A 34 18.77 -5.29 14.88
N LEU A 35 18.30 -6.34 14.18
CA LEU A 35 17.39 -7.33 14.77
C LEU A 35 18.01 -7.99 16.01
N LYS A 36 19.32 -8.28 16.01
CA LYS A 36 20.04 -8.78 17.19
C LYS A 36 20.00 -7.80 18.36
N THR A 37 20.14 -6.50 18.11
CA THR A 37 20.02 -5.46 19.15
C THR A 37 18.62 -5.40 19.75
N LEU A 38 17.57 -5.73 18.97
CA LEU A 38 16.20 -5.83 19.44
C LEU A 38 15.88 -7.16 20.17
N GLY A 39 16.85 -8.09 20.25
CA GLY A 39 16.69 -9.40 20.90
C GLY A 39 16.40 -10.57 19.94
N PHE A 40 16.35 -10.32 18.63
CA PHE A 40 16.11 -11.35 17.60
C PHE A 40 17.45 -11.84 17.02
N THR A 41 17.98 -12.91 17.61
CA THR A 41 19.32 -13.45 17.28
C THR A 41 19.32 -14.71 16.42
N SER A 42 18.14 -15.20 16.04
CA SER A 42 18.00 -16.44 15.26
C SER A 42 18.49 -16.25 13.82
N SER A 43 19.06 -17.31 13.23
CA SER A 43 19.38 -17.35 11.80
C SER A 43 18.15 -17.06 10.93
N ASN A 44 16.96 -17.48 11.40
CA ASN A 44 15.69 -17.25 10.72
C ASN A 44 15.27 -15.77 10.73
N ASP A 45 15.73 -14.97 11.70
CA ASP A 45 15.35 -13.57 11.83
C ASP A 45 15.92 -12.73 10.67
N THR A 46 17.04 -13.18 10.08
CA THR A 46 17.63 -12.53 8.89
C THR A 46 16.72 -12.63 7.66
N LEU A 47 15.83 -13.63 7.59
CA LEU A 47 14.87 -13.77 6.49
C LEU A 47 13.82 -12.65 6.48
N TYR A 48 13.48 -12.10 7.64
CA TYR A 48 12.56 -10.96 7.73
C TYR A 48 13.15 -9.71 7.09
N VAL A 49 14.46 -9.49 7.24
CA VAL A 49 15.15 -8.39 6.55
C VAL A 49 15.02 -8.55 5.04
N LYS A 50 15.20 -9.76 4.51
CA LYS A 50 15.01 -10.03 3.08
C LYS A 50 13.56 -9.78 2.65
N LEU A 51 12.59 -10.18 3.45
CA LEU A 51 11.17 -9.94 3.18
C LEU A 51 10.83 -8.45 3.15
N PHE A 52 11.26 -7.68 4.16
CA PHE A 52 11.03 -6.23 4.21
C PHE A 52 11.64 -5.49 3.02
N LYS A 53 12.72 -6.04 2.48
CA LYS A 53 13.39 -5.52 1.29
C LYS A 53 12.56 -5.74 0.03
N GLU A 54 11.97 -6.92 -0.12
CA GLU A 54 11.13 -7.24 -1.29
C GLU A 54 9.77 -6.54 -1.27
N ILE A 55 9.20 -6.27 -0.10
CA ILE A 55 7.96 -5.48 0.01
C ILE A 55 8.20 -3.95 -0.01
N GLY A 56 9.46 -3.51 -0.14
CA GLY A 56 9.80 -2.09 -0.31
C GLY A 56 9.86 -1.23 0.95
N LEU A 57 9.86 -1.83 2.15
CA LEU A 57 10.10 -1.09 3.40
C LEU A 57 11.57 -0.66 3.53
N ILE A 58 12.49 -1.46 3.01
CA ILE A 58 13.92 -1.17 3.06
C ILE A 58 14.55 -1.29 1.68
N ASP A 59 15.58 -0.50 1.44
CA ASP A 59 16.31 -0.52 0.17
C ASP A 59 17.26 -1.73 0.04
N ALA A 60 17.82 -1.92 -1.17
CA ALA A 60 19.00 -2.72 -1.49
C ALA A 60 20.09 -2.69 -0.40
N ASN A 61 20.31 -1.53 0.22
CA ASN A 61 21.36 -1.32 1.21
C ASN A 61 20.91 -1.53 2.66
N GLY A 62 19.65 -1.91 2.89
CA GLY A 62 19.05 -2.03 4.23
C GLY A 62 18.69 -0.69 4.86
N THR A 63 18.68 0.39 4.09
CA THR A 63 18.26 1.71 4.55
C THR A 63 16.72 1.80 4.55
N PRO A 64 16.09 2.29 5.63
CA PRO A 64 14.66 2.55 5.66
C PRO A 64 14.19 3.49 4.54
N THR A 65 13.13 3.11 3.83
CA THR A 65 12.50 3.98 2.83
C THR A 65 11.48 4.93 3.49
N SER A 66 10.94 5.89 2.74
CA SER A 66 9.85 6.76 3.24
C SER A 66 8.69 5.96 3.83
N LYS A 67 8.33 4.84 3.20
CA LYS A 67 7.29 3.92 3.67
C LYS A 67 7.60 3.32 5.03
N TYR A 68 8.87 3.11 5.36
CA TYR A 68 9.25 2.62 6.69
C TYR A 68 8.95 3.65 7.79
N TYR A 69 9.16 4.94 7.53
CA TYR A 69 8.83 5.98 8.51
C TYR A 69 7.33 6.09 8.75
N GLU A 70 6.52 5.87 7.71
CA GLU A 70 5.07 5.75 7.85
C GLU A 70 4.65 4.43 8.53
N PHE A 71 5.45 3.37 8.34
CA PHE A 71 5.21 2.07 8.93
C PHE A 71 5.43 2.05 10.45
N ILE A 72 6.43 2.76 10.97
CA ILE A 72 6.67 2.87 12.42
C ILE A 72 5.61 3.75 13.13
N ASP A 73 4.78 4.49 12.39
CA ASP A 73 3.61 5.16 12.96
C ASP A 73 2.53 4.12 13.27
N GLN A 74 2.30 3.90 14.57
CA GLN A 74 1.38 2.89 15.09
C GLN A 74 -0.06 3.05 14.56
N SER A 75 -0.46 4.26 14.15
CA SER A 75 -1.78 4.52 13.57
C SER A 75 -1.91 4.11 12.10
N GLN A 76 -0.79 4.04 11.37
CA GLN A 76 -0.73 3.74 9.94
C GLN A 76 -0.03 2.42 9.61
N THR A 77 0.68 1.78 10.56
CA THR A 77 1.45 0.54 10.34
C THR A 77 0.68 -0.49 9.51
N ALA A 78 -0.54 -0.82 9.92
CA ALA A 78 -1.34 -1.87 9.28
C ALA A 78 -1.74 -1.49 7.84
N LYS A 79 -1.97 -0.21 7.57
CA LYS A 79 -2.35 0.31 6.25
C LYS A 79 -1.16 0.35 5.31
N ILE A 80 -0.03 0.88 5.78
CA ILE A 80 1.22 0.92 5.01
C ILE A 80 1.69 -0.50 4.70
N LEU A 81 1.53 -1.43 5.65
CA LEU A 81 1.82 -2.84 5.41
C LEU A 81 0.95 -3.42 4.29
N ALA A 82 -0.36 -3.12 4.25
CA ALA A 82 -1.24 -3.55 3.17
C ALA A 82 -0.76 -3.04 1.80
N THR A 83 -0.42 -1.75 1.71
CA THR A 83 0.12 -1.14 0.49
C THR A 83 1.44 -1.77 0.06
N CYS A 84 2.37 -1.99 1.00
CA CYS A 84 3.64 -2.67 0.72
C CYS A 84 3.44 -4.12 0.22
N ILE A 85 2.48 -4.85 0.79
CA ILE A 85 2.14 -6.21 0.34
C ILE A 85 1.53 -6.17 -1.05
N GLU A 86 0.63 -5.22 -1.34
CA GLU A 86 -0.02 -5.09 -2.64
C GLU A 86 1.00 -4.76 -3.75
N GLU A 87 1.93 -3.85 -3.48
CA GLU A 87 3.00 -3.52 -4.42
C GLU A 87 4.00 -4.67 -4.60
N GLY A 88 4.46 -5.26 -3.48
CA GLY A 88 5.40 -6.36 -3.47
C GLY A 88 4.84 -7.56 -4.24
N TYR A 89 3.62 -7.99 -3.90
CA TYR A 89 2.93 -9.10 -4.55
C TYR A 89 2.02 -8.64 -5.70
N SER A 90 2.39 -7.57 -6.41
CA SER A 90 1.55 -6.98 -7.48
C SER A 90 1.08 -7.99 -8.52
N ASP A 91 1.92 -8.95 -8.92
CA ASP A 91 1.52 -10.02 -9.85
C ASP A 91 0.42 -10.93 -9.28
N LEU A 92 0.43 -11.19 -7.97
CA LEU A 92 -0.61 -11.98 -7.30
C LEU A 92 -1.92 -11.19 -7.21
N PHE A 93 -1.85 -9.89 -6.88
CA PHE A 93 -3.02 -9.01 -6.84
C PHE A 93 -3.60 -8.70 -8.23
N ALA A 94 -2.76 -8.71 -9.27
CA ALA A 94 -3.20 -8.60 -10.66
C ALA A 94 -4.07 -9.80 -11.08
N ILE A 95 -3.77 -11.00 -10.58
CA ILE A 95 -4.59 -12.20 -10.81
C ILE A 95 -5.87 -12.15 -9.97
N ASN A 96 -5.75 -11.76 -8.69
CA ASN A 96 -6.89 -11.66 -7.78
C ASN A 96 -6.81 -10.39 -6.94
N LYS A 97 -7.71 -9.44 -7.22
CA LYS A 97 -7.82 -8.18 -6.45
C LYS A 97 -8.07 -8.41 -4.95
N GLN A 98 -8.64 -9.55 -4.58
CA GLN A 98 -8.85 -9.96 -3.19
C GLN A 98 -7.89 -11.07 -2.77
N ALA A 99 -6.63 -11.02 -3.22
CA ALA A 99 -5.60 -11.99 -2.86
C ALA A 99 -5.44 -12.17 -1.34
N TYR A 100 -5.64 -11.10 -0.56
CA TYR A 100 -5.62 -11.12 0.91
C TYR A 100 -6.67 -12.04 1.56
N LYS A 101 -7.78 -12.35 0.85
CA LYS A 101 -8.83 -13.27 1.32
C LYS A 101 -8.57 -14.72 0.95
N MET A 102 -7.61 -14.99 0.08
CA MET A 102 -7.34 -16.34 -0.40
C MET A 102 -6.79 -17.23 0.73
N THR A 103 -7.01 -18.53 0.58
CA THR A 103 -6.43 -19.56 1.43
C THR A 103 -4.96 -19.81 1.09
N GLU A 104 -4.21 -20.39 2.02
CA GLU A 104 -2.79 -20.72 1.78
C GLU A 104 -2.60 -21.61 0.55
N GLU A 105 -3.51 -22.56 0.32
CA GLU A 105 -3.45 -23.47 -0.83
C GLU A 105 -3.69 -22.76 -2.17
N GLU A 106 -4.66 -21.85 -2.21
CA GLU A 106 -4.93 -21.07 -3.41
C GLU A 106 -3.76 -20.13 -3.74
N VAL A 107 -3.20 -19.46 -2.73
CA VAL A 107 -2.01 -18.62 -2.90
C VAL A 107 -0.84 -19.46 -3.41
N LYS A 108 -0.59 -20.64 -2.83
CA LYS A 108 0.44 -21.58 -3.30
C LYS A 108 0.26 -21.93 -4.78
N ASN A 109 -0.97 -22.27 -5.19
CA ASN A 109 -1.27 -22.63 -6.57
C ASN A 109 -1.04 -21.45 -7.54
N LYS A 110 -1.45 -20.23 -7.15
CA LYS A 110 -1.19 -19.03 -7.97
C LYS A 110 0.30 -18.70 -8.06
N LEU A 111 1.03 -18.78 -6.95
CA LEU A 111 2.48 -18.58 -6.94
C LEU A 111 3.20 -19.63 -7.81
N LYS A 112 2.73 -20.88 -7.85
CA LYS A 112 3.26 -21.91 -8.76
C LYS A 112 3.08 -21.52 -10.24
N THR A 113 1.90 -21.04 -10.61
CA THR A 113 1.62 -20.58 -11.98
C THR A 113 2.47 -19.37 -12.34
N LEU A 114 2.58 -18.40 -11.43
CA LEU A 114 3.35 -17.19 -11.61
C LEU A 114 4.86 -17.46 -11.75
N THR A 115 5.38 -18.40 -10.98
CA THR A 115 6.80 -18.81 -11.02
C THR A 115 7.06 -19.89 -12.07
N GLN A 116 6.08 -20.22 -12.92
CA GLN A 116 6.16 -21.23 -13.98
C GLN A 116 6.67 -22.60 -13.48
N GLY A 117 6.43 -22.93 -12.21
CA GLY A 117 6.90 -24.18 -11.60
C GLY A 117 8.41 -24.27 -11.41
N THR A 118 9.14 -23.15 -11.45
CA THR A 118 10.60 -23.10 -11.18
C THR A 118 10.95 -23.29 -9.71
N ILE A 119 9.99 -23.05 -8.81
CA ILE A 119 10.16 -23.15 -7.36
C ILE A 119 9.53 -24.45 -6.84
N ASP A 120 10.25 -25.14 -5.96
CA ASP A 120 9.78 -26.33 -5.25
C ASP A 120 8.49 -26.10 -4.44
N GLU A 121 7.67 -27.14 -4.34
CA GLU A 121 6.40 -27.08 -3.62
C GLU A 121 6.56 -26.74 -2.13
N SER A 122 7.62 -27.23 -1.50
CA SER A 122 7.96 -26.91 -0.10
C SER A 122 8.22 -25.42 0.10
N ILE A 123 8.91 -24.77 -0.84
CA ILE A 123 9.21 -23.34 -0.79
C ILE A 123 7.93 -22.54 -1.07
N LEU A 124 7.13 -22.95 -2.07
CA LEU A 124 5.83 -22.32 -2.36
C LEU A 124 4.91 -22.34 -1.14
N LYS A 125 4.90 -23.43 -0.36
CA LYS A 125 4.14 -23.51 0.89
C LYS A 125 4.62 -22.49 1.92
N LEU A 126 5.93 -22.30 2.08
CA LEU A 126 6.49 -21.28 2.98
C LEU A 126 6.18 -19.86 2.50
N MET A 127 6.24 -19.61 1.19
CA MET A 127 5.86 -18.32 0.59
C MET A 127 4.38 -18.01 0.83
N ALA A 128 3.50 -18.98 0.59
CA ALA A 128 2.06 -18.81 0.83
C ALA A 128 1.75 -18.53 2.30
N LYS A 129 2.40 -19.25 3.21
CA LYS A 129 2.28 -19.02 4.66
C LYS A 129 2.79 -17.64 5.07
N THR A 130 3.90 -17.19 4.48
CA THR A 130 4.49 -15.86 4.72
C THR A 130 3.52 -14.77 4.27
N PHE A 131 2.99 -14.90 3.05
CA PHE A 131 1.98 -13.99 2.52
C PHE A 131 0.74 -13.95 3.42
N LYS A 132 0.24 -15.12 3.86
CA LYS A 132 -0.95 -15.17 4.71
C LYS A 132 -0.73 -14.45 6.04
N ALA A 133 0.39 -14.73 6.71
CA ALA A 133 0.74 -14.07 7.96
C ALA A 133 0.88 -12.54 7.80
N LEU A 134 1.42 -12.06 6.67
CA LEU A 134 1.48 -10.64 6.36
C LEU A 134 0.08 -10.04 6.17
N THR A 135 -0.78 -10.72 5.40
CA THR A 135 -2.15 -10.24 5.14
C THR A 135 -3.03 -10.21 6.39
N GLU A 136 -2.77 -11.06 7.39
CA GLU A 136 -3.49 -11.09 8.67
C GLU A 136 -3.15 -9.90 9.57
N ILE A 137 -1.93 -9.35 9.45
CA ILE A 137 -1.48 -8.18 10.23
C ILE A 137 -1.89 -6.87 9.53
N ALA A 138 -2.02 -6.90 8.21
CA ALA A 138 -2.34 -5.75 7.40
C ALA A 138 -3.83 -5.38 7.50
N ASP A 139 -4.12 -4.07 7.49
CA ASP A 139 -5.48 -3.54 7.46
C ASP A 139 -5.88 -3.20 6.02
N TRP A 140 -6.81 -3.99 5.50
CA TRP A 140 -7.33 -3.89 4.13
C TRP A 140 -8.55 -2.96 4.01
N SER A 141 -9.01 -2.35 5.10
CA SER A 141 -10.15 -1.43 5.14
C SER A 141 -9.98 -0.25 4.15
N VAL A 142 -8.74 0.15 3.89
CA VAL A 142 -8.39 1.28 3.02
C VAL A 142 -8.15 0.89 1.56
N SER A 143 -8.06 -0.40 1.22
CA SER A 143 -7.84 -0.85 -0.16
C SER A 143 -9.05 -0.56 -1.08
N HIS A 144 -10.17 -0.08 -0.53
CA HIS A 144 -11.32 0.42 -1.31
C HIS A 144 -11.41 1.96 -1.35
N SER A 145 -10.50 2.66 -0.68
CA SER A 145 -10.40 4.12 -0.69
C SER A 145 -8.98 4.53 -1.09
N LYS A 146 -8.85 4.84 -2.39
CA LYS A 146 -7.78 5.63 -3.00
C LYS A 146 -7.11 6.57 -1.99
N PRO A 147 -5.76 6.68 -1.95
CA PRO A 147 -5.03 7.32 -0.86
C PRO A 147 -5.50 8.76 -0.64
N ALA A 148 -6.23 8.98 0.44
CA ALA A 148 -6.53 10.31 0.93
C ALA A 148 -5.24 10.87 1.54
N LYS A 149 -4.53 11.63 0.71
CA LYS A 149 -3.43 12.49 1.11
C LYS A 149 -3.93 13.46 2.19
N LYS A 150 -3.35 13.31 3.39
CA LYS A 150 -3.03 14.36 4.39
C LYS A 150 -4.19 15.14 5.02
N LEU A 151 -4.42 14.87 6.30
CA LEU A 151 -4.91 15.80 7.33
C LEU A 151 -4.11 15.43 8.59
N GLU A 152 -2.95 16.04 8.87
CA GLU A 152 -2.80 17.33 9.56
C GLU A 152 -3.93 17.60 10.58
N GLU A 153 -3.66 17.15 11.80
CA GLU A 153 -3.74 17.91 13.05
C GLU A 153 -5.12 18.45 13.47
N THR A 154 -5.77 17.68 14.33
CA THR A 154 -6.87 18.14 15.17
C THR A 154 -6.32 18.72 16.48
N GLU A 155 -6.33 20.04 16.64
CA GLU A 155 -6.59 20.67 17.94
C GLU A 155 -7.42 21.95 17.77
N ASP A 156 -8.52 21.99 18.55
CA ASP A 156 -9.41 23.07 18.94
C ASP A 156 -9.22 24.50 18.38
N THR A 157 -10.31 25.11 17.87
CA THR A 157 -10.98 26.27 18.50
C THR A 157 -12.28 26.64 17.75
N LYS A 158 -13.36 26.82 18.53
CA LYS A 158 -14.68 27.34 18.13
C LYS A 158 -14.62 28.74 17.47
N VAL A 159 -15.59 29.04 16.60
CA VAL A 159 -16.52 30.22 16.62
C VAL A 159 -17.03 30.57 15.20
N PHE A 160 -18.32 30.27 14.98
CA PHE A 160 -19.38 31.09 14.37
C PHE A 160 -19.17 31.80 13.00
N HIS A 161 -19.95 31.40 11.98
CA HIS A 161 -20.99 32.27 11.41
C HIS A 161 -22.10 31.47 10.71
N GLN A 162 -23.30 32.00 10.91
CA GLN A 162 -24.65 31.49 10.65
C GLN A 162 -25.20 32.05 9.32
N HIS A 163 -26.29 31.42 8.84
CA HIS A 163 -27.28 31.82 7.82
C HIS A 163 -27.09 31.12 6.46
N SER A 164 -28.06 30.38 5.89
CA SER A 164 -29.52 30.44 6.04
C SER A 164 -30.19 29.07 5.87
N GLN A 165 -31.23 28.85 6.67
CA GLN A 165 -32.19 27.75 6.59
C GLN A 165 -33.13 27.92 5.40
N ILE A 166 -33.50 26.82 4.72
CA ILE A 166 -34.90 26.56 4.27
C ILE A 166 -35.20 25.05 4.43
N ASN A 167 -36.43 24.81 4.89
CA ASN A 167 -37.15 23.62 5.37
C ASN A 167 -37.11 22.27 4.60
N LEU A 168 -37.28 21.22 5.41
CA LEU A 168 -37.70 19.81 5.22
C LEU A 168 -38.99 19.61 4.34
N PRO A 169 -39.35 18.39 3.83
CA PRO A 169 -39.38 17.12 4.58
C PRO A 169 -38.99 15.82 3.86
N ALA A 170 -38.89 14.76 4.67
CA ALA A 170 -38.59 13.39 4.29
C ALA A 170 -39.60 12.80 3.29
N SER A 171 -39.10 12.08 2.27
CA SER A 171 -39.76 10.89 1.75
C SER A 171 -38.79 10.01 0.95
N SER A 172 -38.93 8.73 1.20
CA SER A 172 -38.56 7.55 0.41
C SER A 172 -38.26 7.71 -1.08
N ASN A 173 -37.40 6.78 -1.53
CA ASN A 173 -37.21 6.21 -2.87
C ASN A 173 -36.03 6.68 -3.72
N GLU A 174 -35.28 5.65 -4.14
CA GLU A 174 -34.43 5.57 -5.31
C GLU A 174 -33.21 6.50 -5.32
N SER A 175 -32.07 5.96 -4.90
CA SER A 175 -30.75 6.49 -5.23
C SER A 175 -30.60 6.51 -6.74
N VAL A 176 -31.03 7.62 -7.35
CA VAL A 176 -30.58 8.07 -8.66
C VAL A 176 -29.07 8.26 -8.54
N ILE A 177 -28.33 7.32 -9.12
CA ILE A 177 -26.89 7.40 -9.32
C ILE A 177 -26.69 8.63 -10.22
N ASN A 178 -26.30 9.76 -9.64
CA ASN A 178 -25.75 10.88 -10.39
C ASN A 178 -24.32 10.48 -10.76
N PRO A 179 -24.00 10.15 -12.02
CA PRO A 179 -22.63 9.86 -12.40
C PRO A 179 -21.85 11.17 -12.37
N THR A 180 -21.18 11.46 -11.25
CA THR A 180 -20.17 12.53 -11.20
C THR A 180 -18.97 12.05 -12.01
N LEU A 181 -18.95 12.40 -13.30
CA LEU A 181 -17.97 11.95 -14.25
C LEU A 181 -16.68 12.75 -14.08
N HIS A 182 -15.70 12.15 -13.42
CA HIS A 182 -14.40 12.77 -13.19
C HIS A 182 -13.46 12.41 -14.35
N TYR A 183 -13.24 13.36 -15.26
CA TYR A 183 -12.26 13.22 -16.33
C TYR A 183 -10.89 13.72 -15.88
N ASN A 184 -9.86 12.89 -16.02
CA ASN A 184 -8.46 13.30 -15.88
C ASN A 184 -7.85 13.39 -17.27
N ILE A 185 -7.55 14.60 -17.74
CA ILE A 185 -6.96 14.84 -19.06
C ILE A 185 -5.51 15.26 -18.89
N GLN A 186 -4.60 14.48 -19.45
CA GLN A 186 -3.17 14.78 -19.46
C GLN A 186 -2.76 15.26 -20.86
N ILE A 187 -2.38 16.53 -20.95
CA ILE A 187 -2.10 17.20 -22.23
C ILE A 187 -0.59 17.34 -22.37
N HIS A 188 -0.05 16.74 -23.43
CA HIS A 188 1.34 16.95 -23.82
C HIS A 188 1.42 18.17 -24.73
N LEU A 189 2.01 19.25 -24.21
CA LEU A 189 2.26 20.47 -24.96
C LEU A 189 3.34 20.20 -26.02
N PRO A 190 3.13 20.57 -27.29
CA PRO A 190 4.16 20.42 -28.31
C PRO A 190 5.33 21.38 -28.04
N GLU A 191 6.55 21.00 -28.42
CA GLU A 191 7.75 21.84 -28.32
C GLU A 191 7.79 22.90 -29.43
N THR A 192 6.73 23.69 -29.56
CA THR A 192 6.62 24.78 -30.53
C THR A 192 6.91 26.11 -29.87
N ARG A 193 7.66 26.99 -30.54
CA ARG A 193 7.93 28.36 -30.04
C ARG A 193 6.83 29.38 -30.40
N ASP A 194 5.75 28.93 -31.02
CA ASP A 194 4.65 29.77 -31.49
C ASP A 194 3.57 29.87 -30.40
N SER A 195 3.36 31.08 -29.88
CA SER A 195 2.36 31.37 -28.84
C SER A 195 0.93 31.16 -29.32
N SER A 196 0.67 31.31 -30.62
CA SER A 196 -0.68 31.18 -31.19
C SER A 196 -1.22 29.74 -31.13
N VAL A 197 -0.32 28.74 -31.14
CA VAL A 197 -0.66 27.32 -31.04
C VAL A 197 -1.15 26.99 -29.62
N TYR A 198 -0.49 27.53 -28.59
CA TYR A 198 -0.93 27.34 -27.20
C TYR A 198 -2.29 27.99 -26.95
N ASP A 199 -2.50 29.21 -27.43
CA ASP A 199 -3.77 29.93 -27.28
C ASP A 199 -4.93 29.19 -27.96
N ALA A 200 -4.71 28.60 -29.14
CA ALA A 200 -5.71 27.79 -29.82
C ALA A 200 -6.08 26.51 -29.02
N ILE A 201 -5.09 25.85 -28.42
CA ILE A 201 -5.31 24.66 -27.58
C ILE A 201 -6.15 25.04 -26.34
N PHE A 202 -5.79 26.10 -25.62
CA PHE A 202 -6.53 26.53 -24.42
C PHE A 202 -7.93 27.04 -24.73
N LYS A 203 -8.11 27.74 -25.86
CA LYS A 203 -9.43 28.19 -26.31
C LYS A 203 -10.34 27.02 -26.67
N SER A 204 -9.80 25.99 -27.35
CA SER A 204 -10.54 24.78 -27.68
C SER A 204 -10.93 23.98 -26.43
N LEU A 205 -10.03 23.86 -25.45
CA LEU A 205 -10.33 23.23 -24.15
C LEU A 205 -11.46 23.94 -23.41
N LYS A 206 -11.43 25.27 -23.34
CA LYS A 206 -12.48 26.05 -22.68
C LYS A 206 -13.84 25.88 -23.34
N GLN A 207 -13.89 25.69 -24.67
CA GLN A 207 -15.13 25.58 -25.41
C GLN A 207 -15.76 24.17 -25.35
N HIS A 208 -14.96 23.12 -25.16
CA HIS A 208 -15.41 21.74 -25.24
C HIS A 208 -15.44 20.99 -23.90
N LEU A 209 -14.82 21.54 -22.85
CA LEU A 209 -14.68 20.86 -21.55
C LEU A 209 -15.46 21.52 -20.39
N LEU A 210 -15.99 22.72 -20.62
CA LEU A 210 -16.80 23.53 -19.70
C LEU A 210 -18.24 23.56 -20.21
#